data_AF-A0A3B9YPW4-F1
#
_entry.id   AF-A0A3B9YPW4-F1
#
_cell.length_a   1.000
_cell.length_b   1.000
_cell.length_c   1.000
_cell.angle_alpha   90.00
_cell.angle_beta   90.00
_cell.angle_gamma   90.00
#
_symmetry.space_group_name_H-M   'P 1'
#
loop_
_entity.id
_entity.type
_entity.pdbx_description
1 polymer ?
#
loop_
_entity_poly.entity_id
_entity_poly.type
_entity_poly.pdbx_seq_one_letter_code
_entity_poly.pdbx_strand_id
1 'polypeptide(L)'
;MWRRSRCGRIARCHATLRHRAANLGLNNPLPTHSLTAKVQSNRSHPRPTLDKDAPMNPDDQNALTRRHAVRLLGTAATVTAAGVSSLAAAMPALAAEDTYSQGEVTGIVADFFGMTTAAVAQVVERVFKDQGRPNAYIKGEEASAAIIVGGTLGKGALYRKRRQPFQVYWQGPSLGFDLGGNASKVVCLVYRLGADSEIFQEFAGVGGSYYFIAGIGVNYHQEGRIKLAPMRTGLGVRAGVNVGTMSITRDRSWNPF
;
A
#
# COMPACT_ATOMS: atom_id res chain seq x y z
N MET A 1 57.74 16.47 53.09
CA MET A 1 56.49 15.72 52.79
C MET A 1 56.19 15.89 51.30
N TRP A 2 56.59 14.94 50.44
CA TRP A 2 55.81 13.79 49.91
C TRP A 2 54.63 14.23 49.01
N ARG A 3 54.41 13.79 47.76
CA ARG A 3 55.15 13.04 46.73
C ARG A 3 54.32 13.20 45.44
N ARG A 4 54.95 13.40 44.27
CA ARG A 4 54.35 13.13 42.95
C ARG A 4 53.98 11.64 42.87
N SER A 5 52.86 11.27 42.23
CA SER A 5 52.67 10.06 41.40
C SER A 5 51.20 9.65 41.27
N ARG A 6 50.71 9.52 40.02
CA ARG A 6 49.86 8.45 39.46
C ARG A 6 49.25 8.96 38.14
N CYS A 7 49.16 8.22 37.05
CA CYS A 7 49.75 6.96 36.60
C CYS A 7 49.33 6.87 35.13
N GLY A 8 50.28 6.84 34.18
CA GLY A 8 49.99 6.39 32.83
C GLY A 8 49.83 4.87 32.82
N ARG A 9 48.81 4.35 32.13
CA ARG A 9 48.75 3.00 31.53
C ARG A 9 47.33 2.67 31.05
N ILE A 10 46.99 3.00 29.80
CA ILE A 10 46.13 2.16 28.96
C ILE A 10 46.64 2.26 27.51
N ALA A 11 47.92 1.92 27.33
CA ALA A 11 48.49 1.52 26.05
C ALA A 11 49.10 0.14 26.28
N ARG A 12 48.27 -0.89 26.08
CA ARG A 12 48.61 -2.32 25.90
C ARG A 12 47.36 -3.16 26.16
N CYS A 13 46.63 -3.49 25.10
CA CYS A 13 45.88 -4.74 24.98
C CYS A 13 45.71 -5.10 23.48
N HIS A 14 46.80 -4.96 22.73
CA HIS A 14 47.01 -5.64 21.45
C HIS A 14 47.91 -6.84 21.78
N ALA A 15 47.32 -8.00 22.11
CA ALA A 15 47.93 -9.34 22.04
C ALA A 15 47.19 -10.37 22.94
N THR A 16 45.90 -10.63 22.72
CA THR A 16 45.29 -11.87 23.27
C THR A 16 44.02 -12.30 22.51
N LEU A 17 44.06 -12.33 21.17
CA LEU A 17 43.01 -12.96 20.35
C LEU A 17 43.65 -13.81 19.24
N ARG A 18 44.66 -14.61 19.60
CA ARG A 18 45.32 -15.56 18.70
C ARG A 18 45.38 -17.00 19.24
N HIS A 19 44.42 -17.40 20.07
CA HIS A 19 44.35 -18.78 20.60
C HIS A 19 42.93 -19.35 20.78
N ARG A 20 41.99 -19.03 19.88
CA ARG A 20 40.62 -19.61 19.92
C ARG A 20 40.07 -19.98 18.55
N ALA A 21 40.91 -20.51 17.67
CA ALA A 21 40.54 -20.97 16.32
C ALA A 21 40.88 -22.45 16.06
N ALA A 22 41.03 -23.28 17.09
CA ALA A 22 41.53 -24.65 16.95
C ALA A 22 40.67 -25.73 17.64
N ASN A 23 39.36 -25.50 17.87
CA ASN A 23 38.53 -26.51 18.51
C ASN A 23 37.07 -26.56 18.07
N LEU A 24 36.82 -26.46 16.77
CA LEU A 24 35.55 -26.83 16.15
C LEU A 24 35.88 -27.68 14.93
N GLY A 25 35.87 -29.00 15.11
CA GLY A 25 36.21 -30.00 14.09
C GLY A 25 35.28 -29.97 12.89
N LEU A 26 35.55 -29.07 11.94
CA LEU A 26 34.87 -28.96 10.65
C LEU A 26 35.88 -29.24 9.53
N ASN A 27 36.48 -30.43 9.54
CA ASN A 27 37.28 -30.96 8.42
C ASN A 27 36.40 -31.86 7.53
N ASN A 28 35.25 -31.35 7.09
CA ASN A 28 34.52 -31.97 5.99
C ASN A 28 34.78 -31.16 4.71
N PRO A 29 35.38 -31.74 3.66
CA PRO A 29 35.38 -31.09 2.36
C PRO A 29 33.93 -30.96 1.87
N LEU A 30 33.56 -29.74 1.48
CA LEU A 30 32.26 -29.43 0.90
C LEU A 30 32.02 -30.31 -0.35
N PRO A 31 30.83 -30.93 -0.51
CA PRO A 31 30.50 -31.60 -1.76
C PRO A 31 30.43 -30.56 -2.88
N THR A 32 31.30 -30.72 -3.86
CA THR A 32 31.31 -29.93 -5.09
C THR A 32 30.12 -30.38 -5.92
N HIS A 33 28.94 -29.79 -5.70
CA HIS A 33 27.83 -29.94 -6.63
C HIS A 33 28.13 -29.09 -7.86
N SER A 34 28.60 -29.74 -8.92
CA SER A 34 28.59 -29.21 -10.28
C SER A 34 27.13 -28.94 -10.67
N LEU A 35 26.70 -27.68 -10.51
CA LEU A 35 25.47 -27.19 -11.14
C LEU A 35 25.74 -27.07 -12.64
N THR A 36 25.58 -28.19 -13.35
CA THR A 36 25.41 -28.16 -14.80
C THR A 36 24.04 -27.51 -15.07
N ALA A 37 24.04 -26.19 -15.23
CA ALA A 37 22.87 -25.48 -15.74
C ALA A 37 22.57 -26.03 -17.14
N LYS A 38 21.58 -26.91 -17.23
CA LYS A 38 21.02 -27.35 -18.50
C LYS A 38 20.37 -26.12 -19.14
N VAL A 39 21.07 -25.52 -20.10
CA VAL A 39 20.50 -24.51 -21.00
C VAL A 39 19.36 -25.20 -21.75
N GLN A 40 18.15 -25.04 -21.24
CA GLN A 40 16.94 -25.48 -21.91
C GLN A 40 16.73 -24.53 -23.08
N SER A 41 17.08 -24.96 -24.29
CA SER A 41 16.91 -24.14 -25.49
C SER A 41 15.43 -23.79 -25.64
N ASN A 42 15.13 -22.50 -25.58
CA ASN A 42 13.81 -21.94 -25.79
C ASN A 42 13.32 -22.33 -27.19
N ARG A 43 12.46 -23.36 -27.28
CA ARG A 43 11.74 -23.68 -28.53
C ARG A 43 10.71 -22.59 -28.73
N SER A 44 11.02 -21.65 -29.60
CA SER A 44 10.09 -20.66 -30.15
C SER A 44 8.84 -21.37 -30.67
N HIS A 45 7.75 -21.29 -29.91
CA HIS A 45 6.43 -21.63 -30.43
C HIS A 45 6.00 -20.48 -31.35
N PRO A 46 5.64 -20.74 -32.62
CA PRO A 46 5.10 -19.69 -33.47
C PRO A 46 3.80 -19.17 -32.87
N ARG A 47 3.72 -17.84 -32.75
CA ARG A 47 2.55 -17.10 -32.29
C ARG A 47 1.41 -17.32 -33.30
N PRO A 48 0.17 -17.60 -32.89
CA PRO A 48 -0.95 -17.65 -33.83
C PRO A 48 -1.11 -16.26 -34.43
N THR A 49 -0.94 -16.15 -35.74
CA THR A 49 -1.34 -14.95 -36.48
C THR A 49 -2.86 -14.92 -36.48
N LEU A 50 -3.43 -13.87 -35.86
CA LEU A 50 -4.86 -13.61 -35.91
C LEU A 50 -5.20 -13.18 -37.34
N ASP A 51 -5.55 -14.15 -38.18
CA ASP A 51 -6.12 -13.90 -39.50
C ASP A 51 -7.52 -13.32 -39.30
N LYS A 52 -7.72 -12.07 -39.75
CA LYS A 52 -8.98 -11.33 -39.57
C LYS A 52 -10.03 -11.66 -40.63
N ASP A 53 -9.68 -12.46 -41.64
CA ASP A 53 -10.52 -12.73 -42.80
C ASP A 53 -10.95 -14.20 -42.90
N ALA A 54 -10.73 -15.01 -41.85
CA ALA A 54 -11.18 -16.39 -41.80
C ALA A 54 -12.72 -16.47 -41.55
N PRO A 55 -13.50 -17.13 -42.43
CA PRO A 55 -14.93 -17.31 -42.22
C PRO A 55 -15.18 -18.21 -41.01
N MET A 56 -16.09 -17.76 -40.14
CA MET A 56 -16.46 -18.42 -38.89
C MET A 56 -17.03 -19.83 -39.16
N ASN A 57 -16.43 -20.84 -38.51
CA ASN A 57 -16.86 -22.24 -38.61
C ASN A 57 -18.22 -22.44 -37.87
N PRO A 58 -19.27 -22.95 -38.54
CA PRO A 58 -20.60 -23.13 -37.93
C PRO A 58 -20.68 -24.18 -36.80
N ASP A 59 -19.62 -24.96 -36.56
CA ASP A 59 -19.64 -26.05 -35.57
C ASP A 59 -19.32 -25.64 -34.11
N ASP A 60 -18.87 -24.39 -33.85
CA ASP A 60 -18.54 -23.92 -32.49
C ASP A 60 -19.77 -23.58 -31.62
N GLN A 61 -20.98 -23.63 -32.18
CA GLN A 61 -22.23 -23.26 -31.48
C GLN A 61 -22.70 -24.32 -30.45
N ASN A 62 -22.20 -25.55 -30.51
CA ASN A 62 -22.67 -26.66 -29.67
C ASN A 62 -21.86 -26.90 -28.38
N ALA A 63 -20.83 -26.09 -28.11
CA ALA A 63 -19.92 -26.30 -26.98
C ALA A 63 -20.36 -25.65 -25.64
N LEU A 64 -21.42 -24.82 -25.65
CA LEU A 64 -21.91 -24.12 -24.45
C LEU A 64 -23.20 -24.69 -23.84
N THR A 65 -23.82 -25.70 -24.46
CA THR A 65 -25.18 -26.15 -24.09
C THR A 65 -25.20 -27.44 -23.26
N ARG A 66 -24.04 -27.92 -22.79
CA ARG A 66 -23.90 -29.18 -22.03
C ARG A 66 -23.43 -29.00 -20.58
N ARG A 67 -23.97 -28.01 -19.88
CA ARG A 67 -23.76 -27.89 -18.44
C ARG A 67 -25.11 -27.72 -17.73
N HIS A 68 -25.58 -28.87 -17.23
CA HIS A 68 -26.58 -29.05 -16.18
C HIS A 68 -28.05 -28.98 -16.59
N ALA A 69 -28.52 -30.17 -16.98
CA ALA A 69 -29.90 -30.59 -17.02
C ALA A 69 -30.63 -30.27 -15.70
N VAL A 70 -31.66 -29.45 -15.82
CA VAL A 70 -32.67 -29.18 -14.81
C VAL A 70 -33.49 -30.46 -14.61
N ARG A 71 -33.40 -31.08 -13.43
CA ARG A 71 -34.31 -32.13 -12.98
C ARG A 71 -35.63 -31.49 -12.54
N LEU A 72 -36.63 -31.53 -13.41
CA LEU A 72 -38.04 -31.29 -13.02
C LEU A 72 -38.56 -32.52 -12.28
N LEU A 73 -38.91 -32.36 -11.00
CA LEU A 73 -39.86 -33.23 -10.32
C LEU A 73 -40.92 -32.33 -9.69
N GLY A 74 -42.15 -32.46 -10.19
CA GLY A 74 -43.29 -31.70 -9.71
C GLY A 74 -43.85 -32.27 -8.41
N THR A 75 -44.33 -31.38 -7.56
CA THR A 75 -45.42 -31.64 -6.61
C THR A 75 -46.20 -30.35 -6.45
N ALA A 76 -47.45 -30.37 -6.88
CA ALA A 76 -48.44 -29.35 -6.60
C ALA A 76 -48.82 -29.42 -5.11
N ALA A 77 -48.66 -28.32 -4.38
CA ALA A 77 -49.24 -28.12 -3.06
C ALA A 77 -49.83 -26.71 -3.00
N THR A 78 -51.14 -26.63 -3.20
CA THR A 78 -51.97 -25.46 -2.90
C THR A 78 -52.14 -25.34 -1.39
N VAL A 79 -51.53 -24.33 -0.75
CA VAL A 79 -51.83 -23.95 0.64
C VAL A 79 -51.85 -22.41 0.75
N THR A 80 -53.08 -21.91 0.85
CA THR A 80 -53.59 -20.69 1.51
C THR A 80 -52.66 -19.49 1.79
N ALA A 81 -53.06 -18.35 1.22
CA ALA A 81 -52.62 -17.02 1.60
C ALA A 81 -53.06 -16.67 3.04
N ALA A 82 -52.10 -16.52 3.96
CA ALA A 82 -52.30 -15.84 5.24
C ALA A 82 -50.97 -15.25 5.75
N GLY A 83 -50.89 -13.92 5.75
CA GLY A 83 -50.08 -13.11 6.67
C GLY A 83 -48.58 -13.37 6.75
N VAL A 84 -47.80 -12.88 5.78
CA VAL A 84 -46.37 -12.61 6.02
C VAL A 84 -46.29 -11.24 6.69
N SER A 85 -46.32 -11.23 8.03
CA SER A 85 -45.94 -10.06 8.82
C SER A 85 -44.52 -9.65 8.44
N SER A 86 -44.39 -8.42 7.95
CA SER A 86 -43.13 -7.76 7.65
C SER A 86 -42.20 -7.80 8.87
N LEU A 87 -41.24 -8.71 8.88
CA LEU A 87 -40.04 -8.54 9.67
C LEU A 87 -39.19 -7.49 8.95
N ALA A 88 -39.53 -6.22 9.16
CA ALA A 88 -38.62 -5.13 8.92
C ALA A 88 -37.46 -5.35 9.89
N ALA A 89 -36.45 -6.11 9.44
CA ALA A 89 -35.16 -6.14 10.08
C ALA A 89 -34.77 -4.67 10.27
N ALA A 90 -34.63 -4.26 11.53
CA ALA A 90 -33.99 -3.00 11.85
C ALA A 90 -32.60 -3.07 11.24
N MET A 91 -32.46 -2.55 10.01
CA MET A 91 -31.15 -2.27 9.46
C MET A 91 -30.48 -1.39 10.52
N PRO A 92 -29.29 -1.73 11.03
CA PRO A 92 -28.54 -0.79 11.82
C PRO A 92 -28.48 0.46 10.95
N ALA A 93 -29.04 1.57 11.43
CA ALA A 93 -28.88 2.85 10.78
C ALA A 93 -27.39 2.98 10.54
N LEU A 94 -26.99 2.87 9.27
CA LEU A 94 -25.60 2.98 8.87
C LEU A 94 -25.17 4.31 9.46
N ALA A 95 -24.39 4.25 10.54
CA ALA A 95 -24.03 5.41 11.33
C ALA A 95 -23.60 6.44 10.32
N ALA A 96 -24.32 7.58 10.23
CA ALA A 96 -24.09 8.58 9.20
C ALA A 96 -22.59 8.75 9.10
N GLU A 97 -22.01 8.29 7.98
CA GLU A 97 -20.56 8.19 7.86
C GLU A 97 -20.07 9.62 8.04
N ASP A 98 -19.35 9.87 9.13
CA ASP A 98 -18.89 11.20 9.46
C ASP A 98 -17.80 11.60 8.47
N THR A 99 -18.23 12.10 7.32
CA THR A 99 -17.34 12.48 6.24
C THR A 99 -16.85 13.91 6.39
N TYR A 100 -15.68 14.17 5.81
CA TYR A 100 -15.13 15.51 5.69
C TYR A 100 -15.61 16.15 4.39
N SER A 101 -16.04 17.41 4.49
CA SER A 101 -16.39 18.24 3.35
C SER A 101 -15.15 18.72 2.61
N GLN A 102 -15.32 19.18 1.36
CA GLN A 102 -14.24 19.72 0.55
C GLN A 102 -13.56 20.93 1.21
N GLY A 103 -14.34 21.78 1.88
CA GLY A 103 -13.82 22.94 2.61
C GLY A 103 -12.97 22.52 3.82
N GLU A 104 -13.45 21.57 4.62
CA GLU A 104 -12.68 21.01 5.75
C GLU A 104 -11.36 20.41 5.26
N VAL A 105 -11.39 19.58 4.21
CA VAL A 105 -10.17 18.97 3.67
C VAL A 105 -9.22 20.02 3.09
N THR A 106 -9.73 21.00 2.35
CA THR A 106 -8.90 22.10 1.83
C THR A 106 -8.18 22.84 2.94
N GLY A 107 -8.89 23.18 4.03
CA GLY A 107 -8.28 23.82 5.20
C GLY A 107 -7.22 22.95 5.87
N ILE A 108 -7.54 21.67 6.15
CA ILE A 108 -6.61 20.72 6.77
C ILE A 108 -5.31 20.59 5.96
N VAL A 109 -5.44 20.49 4.63
CA VAL A 109 -4.29 20.30 3.73
C VAL A 109 -3.48 21.58 3.60
N ALA A 110 -4.14 22.73 3.42
CA ALA A 110 -3.49 24.04 3.34
C ALA A 110 -2.70 24.35 4.63
N ASP A 111 -3.33 24.17 5.79
CA ASP A 111 -2.72 24.41 7.10
C ASP A 111 -1.53 23.48 7.32
N PHE A 112 -1.68 22.18 7.01
CA PHE A 112 -0.61 21.22 7.23
C PHE A 112 0.59 21.47 6.32
N PHE A 113 0.35 21.77 5.04
CA PHE A 113 1.41 22.06 4.08
C PHE A 113 1.97 23.48 4.20
N GLY A 114 1.31 24.39 4.91
CA GLY A 114 1.69 25.81 4.94
C GLY A 114 1.50 26.48 3.57
N MET A 115 0.50 26.03 2.81
CA MET A 115 0.15 26.53 1.49
C MET A 115 -1.12 27.37 1.56
N THR A 116 -1.35 28.22 0.56
CA THR A 116 -2.61 28.95 0.46
C THR A 116 -3.76 28.00 0.12
N THR A 117 -4.96 28.28 0.63
CA THR A 117 -6.16 27.49 0.30
C THR A 117 -6.43 27.45 -1.19
N ALA A 118 -6.17 28.55 -1.93
CA ALA A 118 -6.31 28.62 -3.37
C ALA A 118 -5.36 27.65 -4.11
N ALA A 119 -4.11 27.50 -3.64
CA ALA A 119 -3.16 26.56 -4.24
C ALA A 119 -3.60 25.09 -4.03
N VAL A 120 -4.24 24.81 -2.90
CA VAL A 120 -4.69 23.46 -2.53
C VAL A 120 -6.07 23.13 -3.10
N ALA A 121 -6.93 24.13 -3.32
CA ALA A 121 -8.32 23.93 -3.71
C ALA A 121 -8.47 23.07 -4.97
N GLN A 122 -7.63 23.31 -5.99
CA GLN A 122 -7.71 22.57 -7.27
C GLN A 122 -7.40 21.08 -7.11
N VAL A 123 -6.38 20.73 -6.32
CA VAL A 123 -6.04 19.31 -6.11
C VAL A 123 -7.10 18.61 -5.26
N VAL A 124 -7.63 19.29 -4.24
CA VAL A 124 -8.69 18.75 -3.38
C VAL A 124 -10.00 18.60 -4.18
N GLU A 125 -10.38 19.58 -4.99
CA GLU A 125 -11.53 19.49 -5.89
C GLU A 125 -11.41 18.28 -6.82
N ARG A 126 -10.23 18.07 -7.41
CA ARG A 126 -9.99 16.91 -8.26
C ARG A 126 -10.17 15.59 -7.50
N VAL A 127 -9.59 15.47 -6.32
CA VAL A 127 -9.72 14.27 -5.49
C VAL A 127 -11.19 14.02 -5.11
N PHE A 128 -11.94 15.07 -4.76
CA PHE A 128 -13.36 14.97 -4.43
C PHE A 128 -14.21 14.57 -5.64
N LYS A 129 -13.87 15.06 -6.83
CA LYS A 129 -14.50 14.63 -8.08
C LYS A 129 -14.26 13.14 -8.36
N ASP A 130 -13.06 12.65 -8.06
CA ASP A 130 -12.67 11.27 -8.34
C ASP A 130 -13.22 10.27 -7.30
N GLN A 131 -13.21 10.61 -6.00
CA GLN A 131 -13.50 9.67 -4.90
C GLN A 131 -14.64 10.10 -3.97
N GLY A 132 -15.18 11.31 -4.12
CA GLY A 132 -16.20 11.86 -3.23
C GLY A 132 -15.63 12.32 -1.89
N ARG A 133 -16.36 12.07 -0.81
CA ARG A 133 -16.02 12.57 0.53
C ARG A 133 -15.26 11.51 1.35
N PRO A 134 -14.08 11.83 1.92
CA PRO A 134 -13.38 10.90 2.80
C PRO A 134 -14.03 10.84 4.19
N ASN A 135 -13.90 9.70 4.88
CA ASN A 135 -14.37 9.52 6.25
C ASN A 135 -13.23 9.49 7.29
N ALA A 136 -11.98 9.52 6.84
CA ALA A 136 -10.79 9.69 7.67
C ALA A 136 -9.65 10.37 6.89
N TYR A 137 -8.63 10.86 7.59
CA TYR A 137 -7.40 11.34 6.95
C TYR A 137 -6.19 11.07 7.85
N ILE A 138 -5.01 10.94 7.24
CA ILE A 138 -3.73 10.78 7.93
C ILE A 138 -2.90 12.03 7.67
N LYS A 139 -2.27 12.57 8.71
CA LYS A 139 -1.25 13.62 8.57
C LYS A 139 0.07 13.12 9.12
N GLY A 140 1.14 13.36 8.39
CA GLY A 140 2.47 13.00 8.87
C GLY A 140 3.58 13.36 7.90
N GLU A 141 4.69 12.69 8.11
CA GLU A 141 5.93 12.91 7.38
C GLU A 141 6.41 11.60 6.76
N GLU A 142 6.94 11.69 5.56
CA GLU A 142 7.43 10.59 4.77
C GLU A 142 8.86 10.89 4.34
N ALA A 143 9.78 9.97 4.64
CA ALA A 143 11.14 10.00 4.15
C ALA A 143 11.32 8.90 3.09
N SER A 144 11.86 9.27 1.94
CA SER A 144 12.24 8.31 0.90
C SER A 144 13.74 8.35 0.65
N ALA A 145 14.27 7.22 0.25
CA ALA A 145 15.63 7.08 -0.22
C ALA A 145 15.59 6.33 -1.55
N ALA A 146 15.51 7.08 -2.66
CA ALA A 146 15.43 6.51 -4.00
C ALA A 146 16.39 7.24 -4.95
N ILE A 147 17.30 6.49 -5.59
CA ILE A 147 18.09 6.99 -6.73
C ILE A 147 17.39 6.63 -8.04
N ILE A 148 16.86 5.40 -8.12
CA ILE A 148 16.00 4.91 -9.22
C ILE A 148 14.90 4.04 -8.59
N VAL A 149 15.32 3.04 -7.81
CA VAL A 149 14.46 2.24 -6.92
C VAL A 149 14.85 2.55 -5.49
N GLY A 150 13.85 2.65 -4.62
CA GLY A 150 14.05 3.02 -3.23
C GLY A 150 12.97 2.48 -2.32
N GLY A 151 13.10 2.86 -1.05
CA GLY A 151 12.10 2.62 -0.02
C GLY A 151 11.56 3.94 0.50
N THR A 152 10.30 3.89 0.90
CA THR A 152 9.59 4.97 1.57
C THR A 152 9.25 4.53 2.97
N LEU A 153 9.46 5.41 3.94
CA LEU A 153 9.09 5.21 5.34
C LEU A 153 8.44 6.47 5.87
N GLY A 154 7.21 6.34 6.37
CA GLY A 154 6.50 7.45 6.95
C GLY A 154 5.88 7.13 8.30
N LYS A 155 5.57 8.22 9.01
CA LYS A 155 4.94 8.21 10.33
C LYS A 155 3.91 9.33 10.40
N GLY A 156 2.79 9.08 11.05
CA GLY A 156 1.74 10.08 11.18
C GLY A 156 0.64 9.65 12.12
N ALA A 157 -0.43 10.42 12.16
CA ALA A 157 -1.62 10.09 12.93
C ALA A 157 -2.85 10.03 12.02
N LEU A 158 -3.70 9.02 12.22
CA LEU A 158 -5.00 8.92 11.59
C LEU A 158 -6.04 9.68 12.41
N TYR A 159 -6.84 10.48 11.73
CA TYR A 159 -7.92 11.28 12.28
C TYR A 159 -9.25 10.81 11.71
N ARG A 160 -10.22 10.63 12.62
CA ARG A 160 -11.63 10.39 12.31
C ARG A 160 -12.48 11.35 13.12
N LYS A 161 -13.64 11.69 12.57
CA LYS A 161 -14.64 12.45 13.33
C LYS A 161 -15.08 11.64 14.56
N ARG A 162 -15.25 12.32 15.69
CA ARG A 162 -15.69 11.76 16.98
C ARG A 162 -14.82 10.60 17.50
N ARG A 163 -13.58 10.45 17.04
CA ARG A 163 -12.63 9.46 17.54
C ARG A 163 -11.32 10.11 17.92
N GLN A 164 -10.62 9.49 18.87
CA GLN A 164 -9.28 9.92 19.24
C GLN A 164 -8.31 9.56 18.11
N PRO A 165 -7.42 10.49 17.70
CA PRO A 165 -6.39 10.18 16.74
C PRO A 165 -5.44 9.10 17.28
N PHE A 166 -4.94 8.23 16.41
CA PHE A 166 -3.93 7.23 16.77
C PHE A 166 -2.79 7.22 15.77
N GLN A 167 -1.62 6.79 16.24
CA GLN A 167 -0.40 6.73 15.46
C GLN A 167 -0.48 5.62 14.40
N VAL A 168 0.01 5.94 13.21
CA VAL A 168 0.19 5.00 12.10
C VAL A 168 1.58 5.17 11.50
N TYR A 169 2.11 4.08 10.97
CA TYR A 169 3.34 4.07 10.19
C TYR A 169 3.02 3.49 8.83
N TRP A 170 3.78 3.90 7.82
CA TRP A 170 3.64 3.30 6.50
C TRP A 170 4.99 3.12 5.83
N GLN A 171 5.03 2.16 4.92
CA GLN A 171 6.21 1.83 4.15
C GLN A 171 5.83 1.28 2.79
N GLY A 172 6.72 1.46 1.81
CA GLY A 172 6.49 0.94 0.47
C GLY A 172 7.67 1.13 -0.45
N PRO A 173 7.71 0.41 -1.59
CA PRO A 173 8.66 0.68 -2.65
C PRO A 173 8.40 2.04 -3.28
N SER A 174 9.46 2.83 -3.47
CA SER A 174 9.43 4.06 -4.24
C SER A 174 10.22 3.94 -5.52
N LEU A 175 9.72 4.57 -6.58
CA LEU A 175 10.43 4.82 -7.82
C LEU A 175 10.55 6.32 -8.02
N GLY A 176 11.78 6.83 -8.06
CA GLY A 176 12.02 8.25 -8.21
C GLY A 176 13.47 8.66 -7.94
N PHE A 177 13.74 9.93 -8.23
CA PHE A 177 15.02 10.58 -7.93
C PHE A 177 14.85 11.42 -6.67
N ASP A 178 14.71 10.75 -5.52
CA ASP A 178 14.74 11.40 -4.21
C ASP A 178 16.15 11.32 -3.62
N LEU A 179 17.02 12.13 -4.20
CA LEU A 179 18.40 12.31 -3.75
C LEU A 179 18.43 13.35 -2.61
N GLY A 180 18.24 12.87 -1.38
CA GLY A 180 18.55 13.65 -0.18
C GLY A 180 17.46 13.50 0.86
N GLY A 181 17.73 12.63 1.86
CA GLY A 181 16.86 12.18 2.96
C GLY A 181 16.19 13.27 3.80
N ASN A 182 15.39 14.10 3.15
CA ASN A 182 14.53 15.09 3.75
C ASN A 182 13.14 14.48 3.90
N ALA A 183 12.58 14.61 5.10
CA ALA A 183 11.20 14.24 5.35
C ALA A 183 10.27 15.24 4.63
N SER A 184 9.34 14.73 3.85
CA SER A 184 8.29 15.50 3.19
C SER A 184 6.98 15.36 3.94
N LYS A 185 6.15 16.42 3.93
CA LYS A 185 4.82 16.38 4.52
C LYS A 185 3.87 15.60 3.62
N VAL A 186 3.05 14.73 4.21
CA VAL A 186 2.04 13.95 3.50
C VAL A 186 0.69 14.05 4.21
N VAL A 187 -0.37 14.30 3.43
CA VAL A 187 -1.75 14.13 3.87
C VAL A 187 -2.38 13.03 3.05
N CYS A 188 -2.84 11.95 3.69
CA CYS A 188 -3.52 10.86 3.01
C CYS A 188 -5.01 10.89 3.34
N LEU A 189 -5.86 11.06 2.32
CA LEU A 189 -7.31 10.92 2.52
C LEU A 189 -7.70 9.46 2.48
N VAL A 190 -8.56 9.05 3.41
CA VAL A 190 -8.99 7.67 3.58
C VAL A 190 -10.50 7.60 3.34
N TYR A 191 -10.91 6.67 2.48
CA TYR A 191 -12.29 6.49 2.06
C TYR A 191 -12.81 5.13 2.49
N ARG A 192 -14.06 5.11 2.97
CA ARG A 192 -14.80 3.89 3.31
C ARG A 192 -14.10 3.02 4.36
N LEU A 193 -13.41 3.64 5.31
CA LEU A 193 -12.83 2.94 6.47
C LEU A 193 -13.95 2.59 7.46
N GLY A 194 -14.18 1.30 7.72
CA GLY A 194 -15.22 0.87 8.67
C GLY A 194 -14.72 0.92 10.11
N ALA A 195 -13.89 -0.06 10.46
CA ALA A 195 -13.18 -0.12 11.73
C ALA A 195 -11.76 0.47 11.62
N ASP A 196 -11.27 1.02 12.72
CA ASP A 196 -9.91 1.61 12.79
C ASP A 196 -8.83 0.55 12.56
N SER A 197 -9.11 -0.72 12.84
CA SER A 197 -8.20 -1.84 12.59
C SER A 197 -8.04 -2.19 11.10
N GLU A 198 -9.03 -1.86 10.25
CA GLU A 198 -8.99 -2.16 8.80
C GLU A 198 -7.92 -1.33 8.07
N ILE A 199 -7.37 -0.29 8.70
CA ILE A 199 -6.30 0.50 8.09
C ILE A 199 -4.96 -0.24 8.09
N PHE A 200 -4.75 -1.21 9.00
CA PHE A 200 -3.45 -1.85 9.20
C PHE A 200 -3.26 -3.03 8.26
N GLN A 201 -3.00 -2.73 6.99
CA GLN A 201 -2.84 -3.71 5.91
C GLN A 201 -2.03 -3.12 4.76
N GLU A 202 -1.77 -3.92 3.73
CA GLU A 202 -1.12 -3.50 2.50
C GLU A 202 -2.14 -2.98 1.49
N PHE A 203 -1.84 -1.82 0.88
CA PHE A 203 -2.69 -1.19 -0.14
C PHE A 203 -1.98 -1.15 -1.48
N ALA A 204 -2.55 -1.81 -2.48
CA ALA A 204 -2.02 -1.83 -3.84
C ALA A 204 -2.24 -0.48 -4.54
N GLY A 205 -1.23 -0.01 -5.26
CA GLY A 205 -1.28 1.20 -6.07
C GLY A 205 -2.22 1.01 -7.26
N VAL A 206 -3.03 2.03 -7.53
CA VAL A 206 -3.92 2.06 -8.69
C VAL A 206 -3.14 2.60 -9.88
N GLY A 207 -2.92 1.76 -10.89
CA GLY A 207 -2.19 2.14 -12.10
C GLY A 207 -2.80 3.35 -12.80
N GLY A 208 -1.96 4.27 -13.29
CA GLY A 208 -2.40 5.47 -14.00
C GLY A 208 -3.14 6.52 -13.15
N SER A 209 -3.18 6.37 -11.82
CA SER A 209 -3.85 7.31 -10.92
C SER A 209 -3.04 8.56 -10.58
N TYR A 210 -1.76 8.60 -10.94
CA TYR A 210 -0.89 9.71 -10.53
C TYR A 210 -1.19 10.98 -11.32
N TYR A 211 -1.31 12.10 -10.62
CA TYR A 211 -1.35 13.43 -11.21
C TYR A 211 -0.71 14.47 -10.27
N PHE A 212 -0.32 15.61 -10.83
CA PHE A 212 0.37 16.67 -10.11
C PHE A 212 -0.25 18.03 -10.44
N ILE A 213 -0.69 18.76 -9.41
CA ILE A 213 -1.39 20.04 -9.55
C ILE A 213 -0.82 21.00 -8.50
N ALA A 214 -0.43 22.21 -8.93
CA ALA A 214 -0.02 23.30 -8.03
C ALA A 214 1.03 22.92 -6.96
N GLY A 215 1.99 22.04 -7.29
CA GLY A 215 3.02 21.62 -6.34
C GLY A 215 2.68 20.38 -5.51
N ILE A 216 1.50 19.77 -5.73
CA ILE A 216 1.00 18.63 -4.98
C ILE A 216 0.79 17.44 -5.92
N GLY A 217 1.49 16.34 -5.64
CA GLY A 217 1.31 15.05 -6.29
C GLY A 217 0.30 14.19 -5.55
N VAL A 218 -0.58 13.51 -6.29
CA VAL A 218 -1.56 12.57 -5.74
C VAL A 218 -1.42 11.24 -6.47
N ASN A 219 -1.49 10.14 -5.73
CA ASN A 219 -1.67 8.80 -6.28
C ASN A 219 -2.74 8.05 -5.47
N TYR A 220 -3.42 7.07 -6.06
CA TYR A 220 -4.40 6.26 -5.34
C TYR A 220 -3.84 4.89 -4.99
N HIS A 221 -4.15 4.43 -3.78
CA HIS A 221 -4.01 3.02 -3.39
C HIS A 221 -5.35 2.45 -2.97
N GLN A 222 -5.54 1.15 -3.12
CA GLN A 222 -6.78 0.46 -2.81
C GLN A 222 -6.50 -0.91 -2.24
N GLU A 223 -7.32 -1.29 -1.26
CA GLU A 223 -7.45 -2.67 -0.81
C GLU A 223 -8.91 -2.93 -0.44
N GLY A 224 -9.50 -3.96 -1.06
CA GLY A 224 -10.95 -4.19 -1.02
C GLY A 224 -11.76 -2.92 -1.33
N ARG A 225 -12.55 -2.46 -0.35
CA ARG A 225 -13.37 -1.24 -0.46
C ARG A 225 -12.63 0.05 -0.09
N ILE A 226 -11.55 -0.06 0.68
CA ILE A 226 -10.87 1.11 1.25
C ILE A 226 -9.96 1.69 0.18
N LYS A 227 -10.02 3.01 0.02
CA LYS A 227 -9.10 3.74 -0.86
C LYS A 227 -8.33 4.78 -0.07
N LEU A 228 -7.09 4.96 -0.48
CA LEU A 228 -6.17 5.92 0.06
C LEU A 228 -5.75 6.88 -1.04
N ALA A 229 -5.74 8.17 -0.74
CA ALA A 229 -5.23 9.21 -1.63
C ALA A 229 -4.14 10.01 -0.91
N PRO A 230 -2.91 9.48 -0.84
CA PRO A 230 -1.76 10.26 -0.41
C PRO A 230 -1.54 11.48 -1.30
N MET A 231 -1.44 12.65 -0.68
CA MET A 231 -1.08 13.92 -1.29
C MET A 231 0.29 14.31 -0.74
N ARG A 232 1.24 14.59 -1.63
CA ARG A 232 2.63 14.92 -1.30
C ARG A 232 3.01 16.26 -1.89
N THR A 233 3.63 17.13 -1.10
CA THR A 233 4.20 18.38 -1.61
C THR A 233 5.60 18.14 -2.17
N GLY A 234 5.95 18.86 -3.24
CA GLY A 234 7.32 18.82 -3.76
C GLY A 234 7.46 19.41 -5.16
N LEU A 235 8.70 19.64 -5.57
CA LEU A 235 9.04 19.98 -6.95
C LEU A 235 8.82 18.71 -7.79
N GLY A 236 7.98 18.79 -8.82
CA GLY A 236 7.54 17.64 -9.63
C GLY A 236 8.68 16.71 -10.05
N VAL A 237 8.36 15.43 -10.26
CA VAL A 237 9.26 14.26 -10.44
C VAL A 237 10.13 13.83 -9.24
N ARG A 238 10.27 14.64 -8.18
CA ARG A 238 10.87 14.19 -6.91
C ARG A 238 9.91 13.44 -5.99
N ALA A 239 8.61 13.54 -6.25
CA ALA A 239 7.62 12.71 -5.58
C ALA A 239 7.74 11.29 -6.14
N GLY A 240 8.63 10.49 -5.56
CA GLY A 240 8.71 9.08 -5.86
C GLY A 240 7.30 8.51 -5.79
N VAL A 241 6.77 8.07 -6.93
CA VAL A 241 5.45 7.46 -6.92
C VAL A 241 5.64 6.15 -6.18
N ASN A 242 4.88 5.93 -5.11
CA ASN A 242 4.77 4.60 -4.54
C ASN A 242 3.92 3.80 -5.55
N VAL A 243 4.59 3.27 -6.58
CA VAL A 243 3.95 2.64 -7.75
C VAL A 243 3.56 1.18 -7.51
N GLY A 244 3.98 0.62 -6.39
CA GLY A 244 3.64 -0.73 -5.97
C GLY A 244 2.61 -0.69 -4.86
N THR A 245 3.06 -0.95 -3.65
CA THR A 245 2.20 -1.12 -2.49
C THR A 245 2.55 -0.12 -1.40
N MET A 246 1.62 0.07 -0.47
CA MET A 246 1.83 0.84 0.74
C MET A 246 1.30 0.03 1.91
N SER A 247 2.20 -0.50 2.74
CA SER A 247 1.85 -1.22 3.95
C SER A 247 1.70 -0.24 5.10
N ILE A 248 0.55 -0.26 5.78
CA ILE A 248 0.28 0.56 6.97
C ILE A 248 0.32 -0.34 8.20
N THR A 249 1.09 0.08 9.21
CA THR A 249 1.29 -0.69 10.45
C THR A 249 1.03 0.16 11.69
N ARG A 250 0.68 -0.50 12.81
CA ARG A 250 0.51 0.16 14.11
C ARG A 250 1.83 0.52 14.75
N ASP A 251 2.79 -0.39 14.65
CA ASP A 251 4.15 -0.21 15.16
C ASP A 251 5.10 0.06 14.01
N ARG A 252 6.20 0.77 14.29
CA ARG A 252 7.25 1.02 13.32
C ARG A 252 7.92 -0.29 12.94
N SER A 253 7.66 -0.78 11.73
CA SER A 253 8.41 -1.89 11.13
C SER A 253 9.44 -1.35 10.15
N TRP A 254 10.54 -2.07 9.98
CA TRP A 254 11.49 -1.86 8.89
C TRP A 254 11.37 -2.96 7.82
N ASN A 255 10.64 -4.02 8.12
CA ASN A 255 10.39 -5.15 7.23
C ASN A 255 8.99 -4.99 6.57
N PRO A 256 8.88 -4.92 5.24
CA PRO A 256 7.62 -4.74 4.53
C PRO A 256 6.80 -6.01 4.33
N PHE A 257 7.27 -7.17 4.80
CA PHE A 257 6.64 -8.47 4.66
C PHE A 257 6.30 -9.11 6.01
#